data_AF-A0A1F9QC60-F1
#
_entry.id   AF-A0A1F9QC60-F1
#
_cell.length_a   1.000
_cell.length_b   1.000
_cell.length_c   1.000
_cell.angle_alpha   90.00
_cell.angle_beta   90.00
_cell.angle_gamma   90.00
#
_symmetry.space_group_name_H-M   'P 1'
#
loop_
_entity.id
_entity.type
_entity.pdbx_description
1 polymer ?
#
loop_
_entity_poly.entity_id
_entity_poly.type
_entity_poly.pdbx_seq_one_letter_code
_entity_poly.pdbx_strand_id
1 'polypeptide(L)'
;MRIALAPILAGIAFLTLTACTSVPSVGEIPASIANATTAAEHQRIAAYFAEKAASYDAEAAWHEKMGRSYASRPKGDLAAMQSHCRSLQAQFTNAAKDARTLEQAHRQLAG
;
A
#
# COMPACT_ATOMS: atom_id res chain seq x y z
N MET A 1 -42.69 -40.05 28.38
CA MET A 1 -41.26 -39.77 28.15
C MET A 1 -40.87 -38.59 29.04
N ARG A 2 -40.07 -38.80 30.09
CA ARG A 2 -39.64 -37.77 31.07
C ARG A 2 -38.12 -37.84 31.21
N ILE A 3 -37.40 -36.77 30.85
CA ILE A 3 -36.11 -36.35 31.43
C ILE A 3 -36.08 -34.82 31.22
N ALA A 4 -36.51 -34.01 32.19
CA ALA A 4 -35.81 -33.48 33.37
C ALA A 4 -34.94 -32.24 33.04
N LEU A 5 -35.18 -31.17 33.80
CA LEU A 5 -34.70 -29.80 33.65
C LEU A 5 -33.57 -29.51 34.68
N ALA A 6 -32.56 -28.75 34.24
CA ALA A 6 -31.69 -27.83 35.03
C ALA A 6 -30.54 -28.43 35.88
N PRO A 7 -29.58 -27.63 36.44
CA PRO A 7 -28.95 -26.36 36.00
C PRO A 7 -27.39 -26.27 36.22
N ILE A 8 -26.77 -25.26 35.60
CA ILE A 8 -25.69 -24.34 36.07
C ILE A 8 -24.46 -24.89 36.83
N LEU A 9 -23.24 -24.61 36.33
CA LEU A 9 -22.13 -24.06 37.14
C LEU A 9 -20.97 -23.48 36.30
N ALA A 10 -20.80 -22.17 36.47
CA ALA A 10 -19.63 -21.31 36.34
C ALA A 10 -18.29 -21.87 35.83
N GLY A 11 -17.76 -21.21 34.80
CA GLY A 11 -16.33 -21.16 34.47
C GLY A 11 -15.99 -19.78 33.92
N ILE A 12 -15.41 -18.96 34.78
CA ILE A 12 -15.10 -17.54 34.61
C ILE A 12 -13.95 -17.34 33.62
N ALA A 13 -14.16 -16.35 32.73
CA ALA A 13 -13.21 -15.45 32.08
C ALA A 13 -11.76 -15.94 31.82
N PHE A 14 -11.41 -15.99 30.53
CA PHE A 14 -10.21 -15.28 30.10
C PHE A 14 -10.57 -14.35 28.94
N LEU A 15 -10.45 -13.04 29.22
CA LEU A 15 -10.31 -12.02 28.21
C LEU A 15 -9.18 -12.44 27.27
N THR A 16 -9.50 -12.83 26.05
CA THR A 16 -8.75 -12.27 24.94
C THR A 16 -9.63 -11.18 24.39
N LEU A 17 -9.43 -9.99 24.94
CA LEU A 17 -9.64 -8.77 24.20
C LEU A 17 -8.75 -8.94 22.96
N THR A 18 -9.29 -9.51 21.88
CA THR A 18 -8.71 -9.38 20.56
C THR A 18 -8.62 -7.89 20.37
N ALA A 19 -7.44 -7.34 20.62
CA ALA A 19 -7.15 -5.97 20.32
C ALA A 19 -7.56 -5.83 18.87
N CYS A 20 -8.59 -5.03 18.61
CA CYS A 20 -8.82 -4.45 17.32
C CYS A 20 -7.62 -3.54 17.06
N THR A 21 -6.47 -4.12 16.77
CA THR A 21 -5.40 -3.47 16.03
C THR A 21 -5.91 -3.44 14.60
N SER A 22 -6.91 -2.60 14.37
CA SER A 22 -7.33 -2.22 13.03
C SER A 22 -6.22 -1.34 12.46
N VAL A 23 -5.17 -1.98 11.98
CA VAL A 23 -4.42 -1.45 10.85
C VAL A 23 -4.38 -2.53 9.79
N PRO A 24 -5.37 -2.54 8.91
CA PRO A 24 -5.02 -2.71 7.52
C PRO A 24 -5.73 -1.68 6.64
N SER A 25 -4.95 -0.76 6.03
CA SER A 25 -5.30 -0.17 4.73
C SER A 25 -4.06 0.40 3.99
N VAL A 26 -3.34 -0.50 3.32
CA VAL A 26 -2.76 -0.26 1.99
C VAL A 26 -3.08 -1.57 1.29
N GLY A 27 -4.04 -1.60 0.35
CA GLY A 27 -4.69 -2.83 -0.12
C GLY A 27 -3.71 -3.99 -0.29
N GLU A 28 -3.82 -4.97 0.60
CA GLU A 28 -3.09 -6.24 0.69
C GLU A 28 -1.58 -6.12 0.43
N ILE A 29 -0.78 -5.95 1.50
CA ILE A 29 0.63 -6.35 1.44
C ILE A 29 0.65 -7.78 0.91
N PRO A 30 1.19 -8.05 -0.30
CA PRO A 30 1.16 -9.39 -0.87
C PRO A 30 1.73 -10.39 0.13
N ALA A 31 1.11 -11.55 0.28
CA ALA A 31 1.58 -12.58 1.22
C ALA A 31 3.05 -12.95 1.00
N SER A 32 3.57 -12.75 -0.21
CA SER A 32 4.99 -12.89 -0.54
C SER A 32 5.89 -11.91 0.23
N ILE A 33 5.44 -10.69 0.51
CA ILE A 33 6.19 -9.69 1.29
C ILE A 33 6.10 -10.01 2.78
N ALA A 34 4.91 -10.32 3.29
CA ALA A 34 4.70 -10.57 4.71
C ALA A 34 5.41 -11.84 5.22
N ASN A 35 5.59 -12.85 4.36
CA ASN A 35 6.15 -14.15 4.73
C ASN A 35 7.54 -14.42 4.13
N ALA A 36 8.20 -13.41 3.54
CA ALA A 36 9.56 -13.59 3.04
C ALA A 36 10.53 -13.84 4.21
N THR A 37 11.29 -14.92 4.12
CA THR A 37 12.27 -15.33 5.14
C THR A 37 13.62 -15.67 4.55
N THR A 38 13.70 -15.90 3.24
CA THR A 38 14.93 -16.26 2.54
C THR A 38 15.51 -15.09 1.76
N ALA A 39 16.83 -15.09 1.59
CA ALA A 39 17.53 -14.09 0.78
C ALA A 39 16.94 -13.97 -0.64
N ALA A 40 16.66 -15.10 -1.29
CA ALA A 40 16.09 -15.14 -2.62
C ALA A 40 14.67 -14.52 -2.68
N GLU A 41 13.86 -14.69 -1.64
CA GLU A 41 12.54 -14.03 -1.55
C GLU A 41 12.68 -12.52 -1.40
N HIS A 42 13.55 -12.06 -0.50
CA HIS A 42 13.82 -10.63 -0.35
C HIS A 42 14.35 -10.02 -1.64
N GLN A 43 15.22 -10.72 -2.38
CA GLN A 43 15.70 -10.26 -3.68
C GLN A 43 14.59 -10.14 -4.73
N ARG A 44 13.64 -11.08 -4.77
CA ARG A 44 12.46 -10.98 -5.66
C ARG A 44 11.58 -9.78 -5.30
N ILE A 45 11.37 -9.54 -4.00
CA ILE A 45 10.57 -8.39 -3.55
C ILE A 45 11.27 -7.07 -3.87
N ALA A 46 12.58 -7.00 -3.71
CA ALA A 46 13.36 -5.84 -4.12
C ALA A 46 13.18 -5.56 -5.62
N ALA A 47 13.27 -6.59 -6.47
CA ALA A 47 13.03 -6.43 -7.91
C ALA A 47 11.61 -5.92 -8.22
N TYR A 48 10.59 -6.46 -7.54
CA TYR A 48 9.21 -5.96 -7.66
C TYR A 48 9.10 -4.47 -7.33
N PHE A 49 9.69 -4.02 -6.22
CA PHE A 49 9.63 -2.60 -5.85
C PHE A 49 10.46 -1.70 -6.77
N ALA A 50 11.55 -2.20 -7.34
CA ALA A 50 12.30 -1.49 -8.37
C ALA A 50 11.42 -1.25 -9.63
N GLU A 51 10.68 -2.26 -10.07
CA GLU A 51 9.71 -2.13 -11.17
C GLU A 51 8.57 -1.17 -10.83
N LYS A 52 8.04 -1.23 -9.60
CA LYS A 52 7.00 -0.28 -9.15
C LYS A 52 7.52 1.16 -9.11
N ALA A 53 8.75 1.39 -8.64
CA ALA A 53 9.35 2.71 -8.66
C ALA A 53 9.44 3.27 -10.09
N ALA A 54 9.92 2.46 -11.04
CA ALA A 54 10.00 2.85 -12.45
C ALA A 54 8.61 3.13 -13.06
N SER A 55 7.61 2.31 -12.73
CA SER A 55 6.23 2.53 -13.17
C SER A 55 5.67 3.84 -12.61
N TYR A 56 5.90 4.14 -11.33
CA TYR A 56 5.44 5.40 -10.74
C TYR A 56 6.17 6.62 -11.31
N ASP A 57 7.46 6.52 -11.63
CA ASP A 57 8.16 7.62 -12.33
C ASP A 57 7.52 7.87 -13.72
N ALA A 58 7.14 6.81 -14.44
CA ALA A 58 6.48 6.93 -15.73
C ALA A 58 5.11 7.62 -15.60
N GLU A 59 4.31 7.24 -14.60
CA GLU A 59 3.03 7.89 -14.29
C GLU A 59 3.22 9.36 -13.89
N ALA A 60 4.22 9.67 -13.07
CA ALA A 60 4.54 11.04 -12.70
C ALA A 60 4.89 11.89 -13.92
N ALA A 61 5.74 11.37 -14.82
CA ALA A 61 6.12 12.05 -16.07
C ALA A 61 4.93 12.21 -17.03
N TRP A 62 4.03 11.22 -17.08
CA TRP A 62 2.81 11.30 -17.86
C TRP A 62 1.89 12.41 -17.35
N HIS A 63 1.62 12.47 -16.05
CA HIS A 63 0.78 13.50 -15.46
C HIS A 63 1.40 14.90 -15.53
N GLU A 64 2.73 15.00 -15.47
CA GLU A 64 3.44 16.26 -15.71
C GLU A 64 3.17 16.78 -17.15
N LYS A 65 3.25 15.90 -18.17
CA LYS A 65 2.93 16.24 -19.56
C LYS A 65 1.46 16.65 -19.71
N MET A 66 0.53 15.93 -19.10
CA MET A 66 -0.90 16.28 -19.12
C MET A 66 -1.16 17.65 -18.47
N GLY A 67 -0.58 17.90 -17.29
CA GLY A 67 -0.70 19.17 -16.59
C GLY A 67 -0.22 20.35 -17.45
N ARG A 68 0.90 20.20 -18.17
CA ARG A 68 1.37 21.21 -19.14
C ARG A 68 0.40 21.42 -20.30
N SER A 69 -0.17 20.34 -20.85
CA SER A 69 -1.16 20.43 -21.92
C SER A 69 -2.37 21.27 -21.50
N TYR A 70 -2.90 21.04 -20.30
CA TYR A 70 -4.00 21.84 -19.76
C TYR A 70 -3.62 23.30 -19.48
N ALA A 71 -2.37 23.56 -19.09
CA ALA A 71 -1.87 24.92 -18.86
C ALA A 71 -1.75 25.75 -20.15
N SER A 72 -1.60 25.10 -21.31
CA SER A 72 -1.42 25.77 -22.60
C SER A 72 -2.72 26.29 -23.23
N ARG A 73 -3.88 25.97 -22.64
CA ARG A 73 -5.20 26.38 -23.13
C ARG A 73 -5.56 27.78 -22.59
N PRO A 74 -6.53 28.48 -23.22
CA PRO A 74 -7.03 29.76 -22.70
C PRO A 74 -7.35 29.68 -21.21
N LYS A 75 -7.00 30.74 -20.47
CA LYS A 75 -7.14 30.76 -19.01
C LYS A 75 -8.58 30.50 -18.59
N GLY A 76 -8.79 29.47 -17.76
CA GLY A 76 -10.07 29.16 -17.14
C GLY A 76 -10.66 27.81 -17.54
N ASP A 77 -10.37 27.31 -18.75
CA ASP A 77 -11.09 26.15 -19.30
C ASP A 77 -10.84 24.85 -18.52
N LEU A 78 -9.60 24.61 -18.07
CA LEU A 78 -9.18 23.33 -17.47
C LEU A 78 -8.26 23.48 -16.25
N ALA A 79 -8.38 24.57 -15.50
CA ALA A 79 -7.55 24.82 -14.31
C ALA A 79 -7.67 23.70 -13.25
N ALA A 80 -8.87 23.12 -13.08
CA ALA A 80 -9.09 21.98 -12.20
C ALA A 80 -8.32 20.74 -12.65
N MET A 81 -8.28 20.45 -13.95
CA MET A 81 -7.53 19.31 -14.50
C MET A 81 -6.02 19.51 -14.41
N GLN A 82 -5.55 20.75 -14.57
CA GLN A 82 -4.16 21.10 -14.32
C GLN A 82 -3.78 20.80 -12.85
N SER A 83 -4.64 21.19 -11.89
CA SER A 83 -4.42 20.94 -10.47
C SER A 83 -4.44 19.45 -10.13
N HIS A 84 -5.41 18.72 -10.68
CA HIS A 84 -5.51 17.27 -10.57
C HIS A 84 -4.23 16.58 -11.04
N CYS A 85 -3.72 16.93 -12.22
CA CYS A 85 -2.49 16.34 -12.76
C CYS A 85 -1.26 16.67 -11.91
N ARG A 86 -1.13 17.90 -11.40
CA ARG A 86 -0.04 18.25 -10.47
C ARG A 86 -0.11 17.42 -9.18
N SER A 87 -1.31 17.20 -8.66
CA SER A 87 -1.49 16.35 -7.48
C SER A 87 -1.08 14.91 -7.76
N LEU A 88 -1.49 14.32 -8.89
CA LEU A 88 -1.09 12.97 -9.27
C LEU A 88 0.41 12.85 -9.52
N GLN A 89 1.03 13.80 -10.21
CA GLN A 89 2.48 13.87 -10.38
C GLN A 89 3.19 13.80 -9.01
N ALA A 90 2.77 14.62 -8.05
CA ALA A 90 3.36 14.64 -6.71
C ALA A 90 3.15 13.32 -5.96
N GLN A 91 1.95 12.75 -6.03
CA GLN A 91 1.63 11.46 -5.40
C GLN A 91 2.49 10.33 -5.98
N PHE A 92 2.59 10.22 -7.30
CA PHE A 92 3.43 9.20 -7.94
C PHE A 92 4.91 9.41 -7.69
N THR A 93 5.38 10.66 -7.65
CA THR A 93 6.77 10.98 -7.25
C THR A 93 7.07 10.48 -5.84
N ASN A 94 6.15 10.65 -4.90
CA ASN A 94 6.32 10.14 -3.54
C ASN A 94 6.23 8.61 -3.48
N ALA A 95 5.26 8.01 -4.18
CA ALA A 95 5.15 6.55 -4.27
C ALA A 95 6.41 5.91 -4.89
N ALA A 96 7.05 6.57 -5.87
CA ALA A 96 8.31 6.12 -6.44
C ALA A 96 9.48 6.18 -5.43
N LYS A 97 9.47 7.15 -4.51
CA LYS A 97 10.47 7.22 -3.41
C LYS A 97 10.22 6.14 -2.37
N ASP A 98 8.96 5.91 -2.01
CA ASP A 98 8.57 4.88 -1.04
C ASP A 98 8.92 3.49 -1.58
N ALA A 99 8.63 3.23 -2.87
CA ALA A 99 9.01 1.99 -3.53
C ALA A 99 10.53 1.77 -3.53
N ARG A 100 11.34 2.80 -3.82
CA ARG A 100 12.82 2.69 -3.72
C ARG A 100 13.29 2.42 -2.29
N THR A 101 12.64 3.01 -1.30
CA THR A 101 12.93 2.73 0.12
C THR A 101 12.69 1.25 0.43
N LEU A 102 11.56 0.70 -0.03
CA LEU A 102 11.22 -0.71 0.15
C LEU A 102 12.16 -1.64 -0.63
N GLU A 103 12.51 -1.30 -1.87
CA GLU A 103 13.53 -2.01 -2.63
C GLU A 103 14.83 -2.11 -1.82
N GLN A 104 15.35 -0.99 -1.35
CA GLN A 104 16.62 -0.94 -0.61
C GLN A 104 16.57 -1.75 0.69
N ALA A 105 15.47 -1.64 1.44
CA ALA A 105 15.26 -2.43 2.65
C ALA A 105 15.30 -3.94 2.34
N HIS A 106 14.62 -4.38 1.27
CA HIS A 106 14.64 -5.78 0.88
C HIS A 106 16.00 -6.23 0.32
N ARG A 107 16.76 -5.37 -0.36
CA ARG A 107 18.14 -5.70 -0.76
C ARG A 107 19.04 -5.93 0.46
N GLN A 108 18.91 -5.11 1.50
CA GLN A 108 19.67 -5.29 2.74
C GLN A 108 19.31 -6.60 3.45
N LEU A 109 18.04 -6.99 3.45
CA LEU A 109 17.57 -8.25 4.02
C LEU A 109 18.01 -9.49 3.19
N ALA A 110 18.31 -9.32 1.91
CA ALA A 110 18.82 -10.39 1.07
C ALA A 110 20.29 -10.75 1.36
N GLY A 111 21.04 -9.84 1.99
CA GLY A 111 22.48 -10.00 2.24
C GLY A 111 23.36 -9.42 1.15
#